data_AF-A0A452YJ76-F1
#
_entry.id   AF-A0A452YJ76-F1
#
_cell.length_a   1.000
_cell.length_b   1.000
_cell.length_c   1.000
_cell.angle_alpha   90.00
_cell.angle_beta   90.00
_cell.angle_gamma   90.00
#
_symmetry.space_group_name_H-M   'P 1'
#
loop_
_entity.id
_entity.type
_entity.pdbx_description
1 polymer ?
#
loop_
_entity_poly.entity_id
_entity_poly.type
_entity_poly.pdbx_seq_one_letter_code
_entity_poly.pdbx_strand_id
1 'polypeptide(L)'
;MQYWRQNRGTQRRNISWIKILMCWTHGFSAGLFPLTVLGWPDNTADLSTFYPTSVLETGLDILFFWVARMVMMGMLLHGDVPFRKIYLHPIIRDAHGRKMSKSLGNVIDPIDVINGITLEGLQKKLEQGNLDQGELEKAKEGQKKDFPDGIPECGTDALRFALISYTSQSDKINLDIKRVHGYRQWCNKLWNAIRFAMIKLGDQYTPPATLAVHTMPPICKWILSVLSKAVGKTVSSLEAYKFSDATSSIYFWWQYQLCDVFIEAIKPYFNGSEEFESARGASRDTLWACLDTGLRLLHPFMPYITEELWQRLPQPKEACRKDSIMISEYPSAVQV
;
A
#
# COMPACT_ATOMS: atom_id res chain seq x y z
N MET A 1 11.84 20.13 -53.87
CA MET A 1 11.84 20.39 -55.32
C MET A 1 10.51 21.01 -55.70
N GLN A 2 10.54 22.26 -56.14
CA GLN A 2 9.40 23.08 -56.54
C GLN A 2 8.96 22.74 -57.96
N TYR A 3 7.66 22.66 -58.24
CA TYR A 3 7.12 22.76 -59.59
C TYR A 3 6.11 23.91 -59.64
N TRP A 4 6.56 25.04 -60.19
CA TRP A 4 5.76 26.23 -60.46
C TRP A 4 5.25 26.17 -61.91
N ARG A 5 3.93 26.13 -62.11
CA ARG A 5 3.30 26.55 -63.38
C ARG A 5 2.51 27.81 -63.08
N GLN A 6 3.05 28.93 -63.54
CA GLN A 6 2.47 30.27 -63.41
C GLN A 6 1.49 30.48 -64.58
N ASN A 7 0.18 30.50 -64.30
CA ASN A 7 -0.80 31.09 -65.22
C ASN A 7 -1.50 32.23 -64.47
N ARG A 8 -1.25 33.46 -64.94
CA ARG A 8 -1.82 34.69 -64.39
C ARG A 8 -3.28 34.78 -64.81
N GLY A 9 -4.17 34.61 -63.84
CA GLY A 9 -5.57 34.98 -63.91
C GLY A 9 -5.99 35.41 -62.52
N THR A 10 -6.41 36.67 -62.37
CA THR A 10 -6.92 37.26 -61.14
C THR A 10 -8.20 36.56 -60.69
N GLN A 11 -8.05 35.44 -59.99
CA GLN A 11 -9.06 34.91 -59.08
C GLN A 11 -8.50 35.05 -57.66
N ARG A 12 -9.22 35.77 -56.80
CA ARG A 12 -9.05 35.65 -55.34
C ARG A 12 -9.30 34.18 -54.99
N ARG A 13 -8.24 33.39 -54.89
CA ARG A 13 -8.32 32.04 -54.35
C ARG A 13 -8.58 32.20 -52.86
N ASN A 14 -9.81 31.91 -52.43
CA ASN A 14 -10.09 31.62 -51.03
C ASN A 14 -9.19 30.45 -50.63
N ILE A 15 -8.11 30.73 -49.88
CA ILE A 15 -7.29 29.70 -49.26
C ILE A 15 -8.12 29.16 -48.10
N SER A 16 -8.76 28.02 -48.33
CA SER A 16 -9.39 27.24 -47.26
C SER A 16 -8.30 26.49 -46.51
N TRP A 17 -8.13 26.82 -45.22
CA TRP A 17 -7.28 26.04 -44.33
C TRP A 17 -7.96 24.71 -44.02
N ILE A 18 -7.46 23.64 -44.60
CA ILE A 18 -7.86 22.28 -44.20
C ILE A 18 -7.07 21.94 -42.94
N LYS A 19 -7.74 21.90 -41.79
CA LYS A 19 -7.18 21.27 -40.59
C LYS A 19 -6.96 19.79 -40.91
N ILE A 20 -5.71 19.37 -41.01
CA ILE A 20 -5.36 17.95 -41.05
C ILE A 20 -5.64 17.41 -39.65
N LEU A 21 -6.75 16.70 -39.49
CA LEU A 21 -7.08 15.98 -38.26
C LEU A 21 -6.25 14.68 -38.22
N MET A 22 -4.97 14.80 -37.89
CA MET A 22 -4.19 13.63 -37.48
C MET A 22 -4.55 13.33 -36.02
N CYS A 23 -5.14 12.15 -35.78
CA CYS A 23 -5.33 11.64 -34.43
C CYS A 23 -3.96 11.18 -33.90
N TRP A 24 -3.53 11.75 -32.77
CA TRP A 24 -2.28 11.35 -32.13
C TRP A 24 -2.38 9.91 -31.64
N THR A 25 -1.26 9.18 -31.72
CA THR A 25 -1.21 7.82 -31.17
C THR A 25 -1.36 7.86 -29.65
N HIS A 26 -2.00 6.85 -29.06
CA HIS A 26 -2.20 6.76 -27.61
C HIS A 26 -0.88 6.80 -26.82
N GLY A 27 0.22 6.31 -27.41
CA GLY A 27 1.56 6.38 -26.82
C GLY A 27 2.18 7.78 -26.82
N PHE A 28 1.73 8.68 -27.68
CA PHE A 28 2.19 10.08 -27.69
C PHE A 28 1.60 10.85 -26.51
N SER A 29 0.28 10.79 -26.32
CA SER A 29 -0.38 11.46 -25.19
C SER A 29 0.06 10.87 -23.84
N ALA A 30 0.20 9.55 -23.74
CA ALA A 30 0.68 8.90 -22.52
C ALA A 30 2.14 9.27 -22.17
N GLY A 31 2.98 9.54 -23.18
CA GLY A 31 4.35 10.01 -22.98
C GLY A 31 4.45 11.43 -22.44
N LEU A 32 3.41 12.25 -22.61
CA LEU A 32 3.37 13.64 -22.08
C LEU A 32 2.87 13.72 -20.65
N PHE A 33 2.44 12.60 -20.05
CA PHE A 33 1.78 12.56 -18.75
C PHE A 33 2.53 13.33 -17.64
N PRO A 34 3.86 13.19 -17.44
CA PRO A 34 4.56 13.90 -16.36
C PRO A 34 4.58 15.43 -16.52
N LEU A 35 4.38 15.93 -17.75
CA LEU A 35 4.35 17.35 -18.05
C LEU A 35 2.93 17.89 -17.98
N THR A 36 1.97 17.22 -18.62
CA THR A 36 0.59 17.72 -18.75
C THR A 36 -0.15 17.75 -17.42
N VAL A 37 0.12 16.81 -16.51
CA VAL A 37 -0.47 16.83 -15.17
C VAL A 37 0.01 18.00 -14.31
N LEU A 38 1.20 18.54 -14.63
CA LEU A 38 1.76 19.73 -13.98
C LEU A 38 1.41 21.02 -14.74
N GLY A 39 0.54 20.97 -15.75
CA GLY A 39 0.06 22.15 -16.47
C GLY A 39 0.92 22.60 -17.65
N TRP A 40 1.88 21.78 -18.10
CA TRP A 40 2.54 22.01 -19.39
C TRP A 40 1.52 22.01 -20.54
N PRO A 41 1.60 22.92 -21.53
CA PRO A 41 2.76 23.76 -21.89
C PRO A 41 2.90 25.08 -21.13
N ASP A 42 1.98 25.40 -20.22
CA ASP A 42 2.07 26.61 -19.42
C ASP A 42 3.14 26.48 -18.33
N ASN A 43 3.81 27.59 -17.99
CA ASN A 43 4.85 27.59 -16.96
C ASN A 43 4.23 27.79 -15.58
N THR A 44 3.60 26.74 -15.06
CA THR A 44 2.91 26.76 -13.76
C THR A 44 3.90 26.63 -12.59
N ALA A 45 3.45 27.04 -11.40
CA ALA A 45 4.21 26.84 -10.16
C ALA A 45 4.46 25.35 -9.88
N ASP A 46 3.48 24.49 -10.16
CA ASP A 46 3.57 23.04 -9.95
C ASP A 46 4.64 22.41 -10.84
N LEU A 47 4.71 22.81 -12.12
CA LEU A 47 5.74 22.34 -13.03
C LEU A 47 7.14 22.71 -12.50
N SER A 48 7.33 23.95 -12.06
CA SER A 48 8.62 24.41 -11.52
C SER A 48 9.01 23.75 -10.20
N THR A 49 8.03 23.35 -9.37
CA THR A 49 8.27 22.84 -8.01
C THR A 49 8.44 21.33 -7.99
N PHE A 50 7.63 20.61 -8.78
CA PHE A 50 7.52 19.15 -8.71
C PHE A 50 8.15 18.42 -9.90
N TYR A 51 8.57 19.13 -10.96
CA TYR A 51 9.36 18.54 -12.03
C TYR A 51 10.87 18.72 -11.77
N PRO A 52 11.67 17.65 -11.84
CA PRO A 52 11.27 16.26 -12.08
C PRO A 52 10.79 15.54 -10.83
N THR A 53 9.89 14.57 -11.01
CA THR A 53 9.27 13.85 -9.89
C THR A 53 10.26 12.88 -9.21
N SER A 54 9.99 12.50 -7.97
CA SER A 54 10.93 11.67 -7.19
C SER A 54 10.96 10.21 -7.64
N VAL A 55 9.79 9.59 -7.84
CA VAL A 55 9.65 8.15 -8.14
C VAL A 55 8.50 7.93 -9.10
N LEU A 56 8.73 7.16 -10.16
CA LEU A 56 7.68 6.54 -10.97
C LEU A 56 7.53 5.07 -10.56
N GLU A 57 6.33 4.65 -10.19
CA GLU A 57 5.98 3.25 -9.96
C GLU A 57 5.20 2.70 -11.16
N THR A 58 5.58 1.51 -11.65
CA THR A 58 4.90 0.85 -12.76
C THR A 58 5.33 -0.62 -12.90
N GLY A 59 4.57 -1.42 -13.65
CA GLY A 59 4.95 -2.77 -14.03
C GLY A 59 6.05 -2.80 -15.09
N LEU A 60 6.82 -3.89 -15.11
CA LEU A 60 7.90 -4.14 -16.09
C LEU A 60 7.39 -4.22 -17.54
N ASP A 61 6.14 -4.60 -17.76
CA ASP A 61 5.54 -4.82 -19.08
C ASP A 61 5.41 -3.56 -19.93
N ILE A 62 5.30 -2.39 -19.31
CA ILE A 62 5.14 -1.10 -20.02
C ILE A 62 6.37 -0.20 -19.97
N LEU A 63 7.52 -0.72 -19.53
CA LEU A 63 8.78 0.02 -19.46
C LEU A 63 9.15 0.67 -20.81
N PHE A 64 9.19 -0.11 -21.89
CA PHE A 64 9.54 0.43 -23.21
C PHE A 64 8.41 1.21 -23.88
N PHE A 65 7.16 0.80 -23.66
CA PHE A 65 6.02 1.40 -24.35
C PHE A 65 5.58 2.73 -23.75
N TRP A 66 5.82 2.93 -22.45
CA TRP A 66 5.37 4.11 -21.71
C TRP A 66 6.52 4.88 -21.08
N VAL A 67 7.32 4.25 -20.21
CA VAL A 67 8.38 4.93 -19.45
C VAL A 67 9.44 5.53 -20.36
N ALA A 68 9.95 4.75 -21.32
CA ALA A 68 10.93 5.26 -22.28
C ALA A 68 10.39 6.45 -23.10
N ARG A 69 9.09 6.45 -23.43
CA ARG A 69 8.45 7.58 -24.13
C ARG A 69 8.37 8.82 -23.25
N MET A 70 8.03 8.67 -21.97
CA MET A 70 8.04 9.77 -21.01
C MET A 70 9.43 10.39 -20.89
N VAL A 71 10.48 9.57 -20.81
CA VAL A 71 11.86 10.05 -20.77
C VAL A 71 12.21 10.82 -22.04
N MET A 72 11.93 10.26 -23.22
CA MET A 72 12.20 10.93 -24.50
C MET A 72 11.46 12.28 -24.61
N MET A 73 10.18 12.32 -24.23
CA MET A 73 9.38 13.55 -24.32
C MET A 73 9.82 14.59 -23.28
N GLY A 74 10.11 14.18 -22.04
CA GLY A 74 10.62 15.07 -21.00
C GLY A 74 11.95 15.72 -21.41
N MET A 75 12.88 14.91 -21.92
CA MET A 75 14.18 15.41 -22.41
C MET A 75 14.03 16.32 -23.63
N LEU A 76 13.13 15.98 -24.58
CA LEU A 76 12.94 16.77 -25.79
C LEU A 76 12.23 18.11 -25.53
N LEU A 77 11.20 18.11 -24.68
CA LEU A 77 10.29 19.24 -24.52
C LEU A 77 10.64 20.15 -23.32
N HIS A 78 11.28 19.60 -22.29
CA HIS A 78 11.58 20.32 -21.05
C HIS A 78 13.07 20.25 -20.65
N GLY A 79 13.87 19.42 -21.31
CA GLY A 79 15.34 19.39 -21.14
C GLY A 79 15.86 18.63 -19.91
N ASP A 80 14.99 18.00 -19.11
CA ASP A 80 15.38 17.12 -17.99
C ASP A 80 14.51 15.84 -18.01
N VAL A 81 14.98 14.78 -17.33
CA VAL A 81 14.23 13.53 -17.18
C VAL A 81 12.98 13.75 -16.32
N PRO A 82 11.85 13.07 -16.59
CA PRO A 82 10.59 13.29 -15.86
C PRO A 82 10.55 12.77 -14.41
N PHE A 83 11.45 11.85 -14.06
CA PHE A 83 11.53 11.23 -12.74
C PHE A 83 12.97 10.86 -12.40
N ARG A 84 13.33 10.94 -11.11
CA ARG A 84 14.68 10.61 -10.60
C ARG A 84 14.88 9.10 -10.35
N LYS A 85 13.81 8.37 -10.02
CA LYS A 85 13.84 6.91 -9.78
C LYS A 85 12.67 6.22 -10.46
N ILE A 86 12.86 4.98 -10.89
CA ILE A 86 11.79 4.11 -11.40
C ILE A 86 11.74 2.88 -10.50
N TYR A 87 10.59 2.64 -9.87
CA TYR A 87 10.31 1.42 -9.13
C TYR A 87 9.46 0.49 -10.02
N LEU A 88 10.05 -0.66 -10.37
CA LEU A 88 9.40 -1.65 -11.22
C LEU A 88 8.82 -2.76 -10.35
N HIS A 89 7.49 -2.80 -10.24
CA HIS A 89 6.82 -3.84 -9.47
C HIS A 89 6.58 -5.10 -10.32
N PRO A 90 6.52 -6.29 -9.69
CA PRO A 90 6.23 -7.53 -10.40
C PRO A 90 4.80 -7.58 -10.96
N ILE A 91 4.56 -8.48 -11.92
CA ILE A 91 3.23 -8.67 -12.52
C ILE A 91 2.47 -9.76 -11.78
N ILE A 92 1.23 -9.46 -11.40
CA ILE A 92 0.34 -10.42 -10.74
C ILE A 92 -0.18 -11.46 -11.74
N ARG A 93 -0.17 -12.71 -11.31
CA ARG A 93 -0.63 -13.91 -12.02
C ARG A 93 -1.68 -14.64 -11.19
N ASP A 94 -2.43 -15.50 -11.86
CA ASP A 94 -3.34 -16.40 -11.15
C ASP A 94 -2.57 -17.42 -10.29
N ALA A 95 -3.28 -18.17 -9.45
CA ALA A 95 -2.70 -19.17 -8.56
C ALA A 95 -1.90 -20.26 -9.29
N HIS A 96 -2.19 -20.49 -10.58
CA HIS A 96 -1.54 -21.47 -11.45
C HIS A 96 -0.38 -20.86 -12.27
N GLY A 97 -0.05 -19.59 -12.06
CA GLY A 97 1.04 -18.90 -12.75
C GLY A 97 0.74 -18.45 -14.18
N ARG A 98 -0.53 -18.40 -14.60
CA ARG A 98 -0.94 -17.81 -15.89
C ARG A 98 -1.11 -16.30 -15.73
N LYS A 99 -0.90 -15.57 -16.84
CA LYS A 99 -1.18 -14.14 -16.88
C LYS A 99 -2.67 -13.92 -16.64
N MET A 100 -3.04 -13.03 -15.72
CA MET A 100 -4.44 -12.64 -15.57
C MET A 100 -4.88 -11.82 -16.78
N SER A 101 -5.96 -12.22 -17.43
CA SER A 101 -6.51 -11.49 -18.57
C SER A 101 -7.99 -11.76 -18.76
N LYS A 102 -8.73 -10.75 -19.22
CA LYS A 102 -10.18 -10.86 -19.46
C LYS A 102 -10.52 -11.98 -20.44
N SER A 103 -9.67 -12.22 -21.44
CA SER A 103 -9.84 -13.27 -22.44
C SER A 103 -9.65 -14.69 -21.91
N LEU A 104 -8.96 -14.87 -20.79
CA LEU A 104 -8.75 -16.19 -20.15
C LEU A 104 -9.74 -16.44 -19.00
N GLY A 105 -10.57 -15.46 -18.63
CA GLY A 105 -11.55 -15.59 -17.56
C GLY A 105 -10.93 -15.82 -16.16
N ASN A 106 -9.62 -15.64 -16.00
CA ASN A 106 -8.89 -15.88 -14.76
C ASN A 106 -8.57 -14.60 -13.98
N VAL A 107 -9.28 -13.51 -14.26
CA VAL A 107 -9.13 -12.24 -13.55
C VAL A 107 -9.87 -12.34 -12.23
N ILE A 108 -9.15 -12.03 -11.14
CA ILE A 108 -9.76 -11.83 -9.83
C ILE A 108 -9.98 -10.33 -9.64
N ASP A 109 -11.22 -9.92 -9.47
CA ASP A 109 -11.57 -8.53 -9.19
C ASP A 109 -11.16 -8.19 -7.74
N PRO A 110 -10.38 -7.11 -7.50
CA PRO A 110 -10.02 -6.73 -6.14
C PRO A 110 -11.24 -6.44 -5.27
N ILE A 111 -12.35 -5.95 -5.84
CA ILE A 111 -13.58 -5.68 -5.08
C ILE A 111 -14.19 -6.98 -4.55
N ASP A 112 -14.10 -8.06 -5.32
CA ASP A 112 -14.58 -9.39 -4.90
C ASP A 112 -13.74 -9.97 -3.77
N VAL A 113 -12.45 -9.65 -3.71
CA VAL A 113 -11.58 -10.03 -2.58
C VAL A 113 -11.90 -9.18 -1.35
N ILE A 114 -12.18 -7.89 -1.53
CA ILE A 114 -12.49 -6.98 -0.44
C ILE A 114 -13.82 -7.33 0.22
N ASN A 115 -14.89 -7.46 -0.58
CA ASN A 115 -16.26 -7.63 -0.09
C ASN A 115 -16.68 -9.10 0.04
N GLY A 116 -15.92 -10.02 -0.55
CA GLY A 116 -16.33 -11.42 -0.71
C GLY A 116 -17.36 -11.58 -1.84
N ILE A 117 -17.43 -12.79 -2.39
CA ILE A 117 -18.40 -13.16 -3.44
C ILE A 117 -18.63 -14.67 -3.44
N THR A 118 -19.88 -15.10 -3.69
CA THR A 118 -20.19 -16.53 -3.82
C THR A 118 -19.70 -17.10 -5.14
N LEU A 119 -19.61 -18.43 -5.24
CA LEU A 119 -19.26 -19.10 -6.49
C LEU A 119 -20.25 -18.76 -7.62
N GLU A 120 -21.56 -18.70 -7.34
CA GLU A 120 -22.56 -18.33 -8.35
C GLU A 120 -22.35 -16.89 -8.83
N GLY A 121 -21.99 -15.98 -7.92
CA GLY A 121 -21.67 -14.59 -8.25
C GLY A 121 -20.47 -14.50 -9.20
N LEU A 122 -19.41 -15.25 -8.93
CA LEU A 122 -18.22 -15.33 -9.77
C LEU A 122 -18.53 -15.85 -11.17
N GLN A 123 -19.33 -16.93 -11.26
CA GLN A 123 -19.73 -17.52 -12.53
C GLN A 123 -20.62 -16.59 -13.35
N LYS A 124 -21.56 -15.89 -12.71
CA LYS A 124 -22.41 -14.90 -13.37
C LYS A 124 -21.60 -13.75 -13.97
N LYS A 125 -20.55 -13.28 -13.28
CA LYS A 125 -19.64 -12.27 -13.83
C LYS A 125 -18.87 -12.77 -15.04
N LEU A 126 -18.46 -14.05 -15.07
CA LEU A 126 -17.84 -14.65 -16.24
C LEU A 126 -18.79 -14.71 -17.44
N GLU A 127 -20.07 -15.06 -17.21
CA GLU A 127 -21.09 -15.13 -18.26
C GLU A 127 -21.43 -13.77 -18.88
N GLN A 128 -21.27 -12.69 -18.13
CA GLN A 128 -21.39 -11.32 -18.64
C GLN A 128 -20.17 -10.88 -19.47
N GLY A 129 -19.06 -11.62 -19.38
CA GLY A 129 -17.84 -11.35 -20.12
C GLY A 129 -17.93 -11.77 -21.59
N ASN A 130 -17.09 -11.16 -22.42
CA ASN A 130 -16.94 -11.55 -23.82
C ASN A 130 -15.89 -12.66 -23.95
N LEU A 131 -16.24 -13.87 -23.55
CA LEU A 131 -15.39 -15.06 -23.56
C LEU A 131 -15.87 -16.07 -24.60
N ASP A 132 -14.93 -16.79 -25.22
CA ASP A 132 -15.27 -17.96 -26.03
C ASP A 132 -15.88 -19.05 -25.15
N GLN A 133 -16.81 -19.84 -25.71
CA GLN A 133 -17.53 -20.87 -24.95
C GLN A 133 -16.58 -21.90 -24.32
N GLY A 134 -15.49 -22.26 -25.01
CA GLY A 134 -14.51 -23.22 -24.50
C GLY A 134 -13.69 -22.67 -23.34
N GLU A 135 -13.36 -21.37 -23.35
CA GLU A 135 -12.65 -20.73 -22.23
C GLU A 135 -13.58 -20.42 -21.06
N LEU A 136 -14.86 -20.16 -21.32
CA LEU A 136 -15.88 -19.97 -20.27
C LEU A 136 -16.03 -21.21 -19.40
N GLU A 137 -16.18 -22.40 -20.00
CA GLU A 137 -16.33 -23.65 -19.24
C GLU A 137 -15.07 -23.99 -18.44
N LYS A 138 -13.88 -23.80 -19.04
CA LYS A 138 -12.60 -23.97 -18.32
C LYS A 138 -12.46 -23.00 -17.15
N ALA A 139 -12.88 -21.74 -17.32
CA ALA A 139 -12.83 -20.74 -16.27
C ALA A 139 -13.80 -21.07 -15.13
N LYS A 140 -15.01 -21.54 -15.44
CA LYS A 140 -15.99 -22.01 -14.45
C LYS A 140 -15.47 -23.21 -13.66
N GLU A 141 -14.87 -24.19 -14.33
CA GLU A 141 -14.27 -25.35 -13.67
C GLU A 141 -13.09 -24.94 -12.78
N GLY A 142 -12.23 -24.03 -13.26
CA GLY A 142 -11.14 -23.45 -12.48
C GLY A 142 -11.63 -22.73 -11.23
N GLN A 143 -12.64 -21.87 -11.35
CA GLN A 143 -13.25 -21.19 -10.20
C GLN A 143 -13.83 -22.17 -9.19
N LYS A 144 -14.51 -23.23 -9.63
CA LYS A 144 -15.07 -24.26 -8.73
C LYS A 144 -13.97 -25.01 -7.97
N LYS A 145 -12.81 -25.22 -8.58
CA LYS A 145 -11.66 -25.88 -7.96
C LYS A 145 -10.95 -24.97 -6.96
N ASP A 146 -10.73 -23.72 -7.35
CA ASP A 146 -9.94 -22.77 -6.56
C ASP A 146 -10.77 -22.12 -5.44
N PHE A 147 -12.07 -21.92 -5.68
CA PHE A 147 -13.03 -21.20 -4.83
C PHE A 147 -14.36 -21.97 -4.71
N PRO A 148 -14.36 -23.19 -4.13
CA PRO A 148 -15.57 -24.02 -4.05
C PRO A 148 -16.74 -23.33 -3.32
N ASP A 149 -16.42 -22.55 -2.28
CA ASP A 149 -17.40 -21.79 -1.49
C ASP A 149 -17.44 -20.29 -1.89
N GLY A 150 -16.77 -19.92 -2.98
CA GLY A 150 -16.52 -18.53 -3.36
C GLY A 150 -15.27 -17.93 -2.72
N ILE A 151 -15.12 -16.61 -2.86
CA ILE A 151 -14.03 -15.84 -2.26
C ILE A 151 -14.53 -15.25 -0.93
N PRO A 152 -13.86 -15.54 0.21
CA PRO A 152 -14.23 -14.97 1.49
C PRO A 152 -13.94 -13.46 1.53
N GLU A 153 -14.72 -12.73 2.32
CA GLU A 153 -14.49 -11.30 2.58
C GLU A 153 -13.14 -11.09 3.29
N CYS A 154 -12.19 -10.47 2.60
CA CYS A 154 -10.86 -10.22 3.14
C CYS A 154 -10.61 -8.77 3.56
N GLY A 155 -11.40 -7.81 3.07
CA GLY A 155 -11.20 -6.39 3.35
C GLY A 155 -9.96 -5.76 2.69
N THR A 156 -9.94 -4.43 2.66
CA THR A 156 -8.94 -3.65 1.91
C THR A 156 -7.54 -3.76 2.49
N ASP A 157 -7.38 -3.69 3.81
CA ASP A 157 -6.05 -3.70 4.43
C ASP A 157 -5.34 -5.05 4.27
N ALA A 158 -6.08 -6.16 4.36
CA ALA A 158 -5.51 -7.49 4.16
C ALA A 158 -5.01 -7.65 2.72
N LEU A 159 -5.79 -7.18 1.73
CA LEU A 159 -5.38 -7.20 0.32
C LEU A 159 -4.13 -6.34 0.09
N ARG A 160 -4.12 -5.10 0.60
CA ARG A 160 -2.95 -4.21 0.51
C ARG A 160 -1.71 -4.85 1.11
N PHE A 161 -1.81 -5.33 2.35
CA PHE A 161 -0.69 -5.93 3.06
C PHE A 161 -0.16 -7.18 2.33
N ALA A 162 -1.07 -8.02 1.81
CA ALA A 162 -0.70 -9.19 1.02
C ALA A 162 0.10 -8.82 -0.22
N LEU A 163 -0.40 -7.90 -1.05
CA LEU A 163 0.25 -7.48 -2.29
C LEU A 163 1.63 -6.89 -2.03
N ILE A 164 1.77 -6.05 -1.00
CA ILE A 164 3.06 -5.45 -0.64
C ILE A 164 4.04 -6.53 -0.15
N SER A 165 3.57 -7.52 0.61
CA SER A 165 4.40 -8.63 1.09
C SER A 165 4.91 -9.56 -0.03
N TYR A 166 4.30 -9.51 -1.21
CA TYR A 166 4.75 -10.29 -2.37
C TYR A 166 5.85 -9.61 -3.20
N THR A 167 6.14 -8.33 -2.95
CA THR A 167 7.11 -7.54 -3.74
C THR A 167 8.56 -8.06 -3.71
N SER A 168 8.87 -9.06 -2.88
CA SER A 168 10.16 -9.76 -2.88
C SER A 168 10.37 -10.72 -4.06
N GLN A 169 9.30 -11.09 -4.78
CA GLN A 169 9.40 -11.99 -5.95
C GLN A 169 9.84 -11.21 -7.19
N SER A 170 10.84 -11.70 -7.93
CA SER A 170 11.62 -10.87 -8.88
C SER A 170 10.83 -10.32 -10.06
N ASP A 171 9.91 -11.08 -10.65
CA ASP A 171 9.25 -10.65 -11.90
C ASP A 171 7.74 -10.91 -11.92
N LYS A 172 7.30 -11.94 -11.19
CA LYS A 172 5.94 -12.47 -11.26
C LYS A 172 5.49 -12.87 -9.86
N ILE A 173 4.26 -12.51 -9.52
CA ILE A 173 3.62 -12.87 -8.25
C ILE A 173 2.42 -13.75 -8.55
N ASN A 174 2.39 -14.97 -8.03
CA ASN A 174 1.17 -15.78 -8.05
C ASN A 174 0.30 -15.35 -6.87
N LEU A 175 -0.87 -14.76 -7.17
CA LEU A 175 -1.79 -14.32 -6.14
C LEU A 175 -2.47 -15.53 -5.50
N ASP A 176 -2.30 -15.69 -4.19
CA ASP A 176 -3.02 -16.66 -3.39
C ASP A 176 -3.99 -15.96 -2.44
N ILE A 177 -5.29 -16.10 -2.71
CA ILE A 177 -6.36 -15.51 -1.90
C ILE A 177 -6.38 -16.11 -0.48
N LYS A 178 -5.91 -17.34 -0.28
CA LYS A 178 -5.80 -17.92 1.06
C LYS A 178 -4.83 -17.12 1.92
N ARG A 179 -3.74 -16.60 1.34
CA ARG A 179 -2.79 -15.72 2.03
C ARG A 179 -3.43 -14.38 2.39
N VAL A 180 -4.22 -13.80 1.48
CA VAL A 180 -4.99 -12.57 1.75
C VAL A 180 -5.96 -12.78 2.92
N HIS A 181 -6.70 -13.90 2.91
CA HIS A 181 -7.58 -14.27 4.02
C HIS A 181 -6.80 -14.50 5.33
N GLY A 182 -5.59 -15.04 5.26
CA GLY A 182 -4.68 -15.12 6.42
C GLY A 182 -4.40 -13.75 7.05
N TYR A 183 -4.14 -12.73 6.23
CA TYR A 183 -3.97 -11.36 6.72
C TYR A 183 -5.27 -10.75 7.25
N ARG A 184 -6.45 -11.14 6.74
CA ARG A 184 -7.75 -10.76 7.33
C ARG A 184 -7.91 -11.31 8.76
N GLN A 185 -7.44 -12.53 9.00
CA GLN A 185 -7.42 -13.10 10.35
C GLN A 185 -6.38 -12.41 11.24
N TRP A 186 -5.25 -12.00 10.67
CA TRP A 186 -4.28 -11.18 11.40
C TRP A 186 -4.84 -9.80 11.78
N CYS A 187 -5.67 -9.16 10.93
CA CYS A 187 -6.41 -7.95 11.29
C CYS A 187 -7.28 -8.16 12.55
N ASN A 188 -7.98 -9.31 12.65
CA ASN A 188 -8.74 -9.65 13.85
C ASN A 188 -7.84 -9.78 15.08
N LYS A 189 -6.63 -10.31 14.91
CA LYS A 189 -5.64 -10.40 16.01
C LYS A 189 -5.19 -9.01 16.48
N LEU A 190 -4.93 -8.07 15.57
CA LEU A 190 -4.62 -6.66 15.92
C LEU A 190 -5.75 -6.03 16.72
N TRP A 191 -7.00 -6.20 16.26
CA TRP A 191 -8.18 -5.72 16.96
C TRP A 191 -8.30 -6.30 18.38
N ASN A 192 -8.12 -7.61 18.53
CA ASN A 192 -8.16 -8.27 19.83
C ASN A 192 -7.02 -7.82 20.76
N ALA A 193 -5.82 -7.58 20.23
CA ALA A 193 -4.69 -7.05 21.00
C ALA A 193 -4.99 -5.64 21.54
N ILE A 194 -5.54 -4.75 20.72
CA ILE A 194 -5.96 -3.41 21.16
C ILE A 194 -7.10 -3.50 22.17
N ARG A 195 -8.12 -4.34 21.92
CA ARG A 195 -9.23 -4.55 22.87
C ARG A 195 -8.71 -5.01 24.24
N PHE A 196 -7.79 -5.98 24.26
CA PHE A 196 -7.14 -6.43 25.49
C PHE A 196 -6.41 -5.26 26.18
N ALA A 197 -5.63 -4.50 25.41
CA ALA A 197 -4.88 -3.37 25.95
C ALA A 197 -5.79 -2.31 26.56
N MET A 198 -6.87 -1.93 25.89
CA MET A 198 -7.84 -0.95 26.41
C MET A 198 -8.40 -1.36 27.78
N ILE A 199 -8.74 -2.64 27.96
CA ILE A 199 -9.19 -3.18 29.26
C ILE A 199 -8.09 -3.05 30.32
N LYS A 200 -6.83 -3.31 29.96
CA LYS A 200 -5.70 -3.26 30.90
C LYS A 200 -5.26 -1.85 31.24
N LEU A 201 -5.33 -0.91 30.30
CA LEU A 201 -5.07 0.51 30.53
C LEU A 201 -6.12 1.09 31.48
N GLY A 202 -7.41 0.87 31.18
CA GLY A 202 -8.53 1.37 31.98
C GLY A 202 -8.87 2.85 31.71
N ASP A 203 -10.08 3.26 32.09
CA ASP A 203 -10.69 4.53 31.65
C ASP A 203 -9.98 5.79 32.16
N GLN A 204 -9.28 5.70 33.29
CA GLN A 204 -8.55 6.82 33.90
C GLN A 204 -7.08 6.88 33.51
N TYR A 205 -6.62 5.96 32.66
CA TYR A 205 -5.22 5.92 32.26
C TYR A 205 -4.87 7.11 31.37
N THR A 206 -3.80 7.80 31.76
CA THR A 206 -3.18 8.85 30.96
C THR A 206 -1.76 8.42 30.64
N PRO A 207 -1.39 8.28 29.35
CA PRO A 207 -0.01 7.95 28.99
C PRO A 207 0.94 9.10 29.37
N PRO A 208 2.15 8.78 29.87
CA PRO A 208 3.15 9.78 30.20
C PRO A 208 3.77 10.39 28.93
N ALA A 209 4.19 11.65 29.01
CA ALA A 209 4.91 12.32 27.92
C ALA A 209 6.30 11.69 27.67
N THR A 210 6.92 11.08 28.69
CA THR A 210 8.21 10.43 28.58
C THR A 210 8.22 9.17 29.44
N LEU A 211 8.75 8.08 28.90
CA LEU A 211 8.87 6.80 29.60
C LEU A 211 10.10 6.81 30.52
N ALA A 212 9.91 6.49 31.80
CA ALA A 212 11.01 6.30 32.75
C ALA A 212 11.69 4.93 32.56
N VAL A 213 12.36 4.71 31.42
CA VAL A 213 12.86 3.39 31.00
C VAL A 213 13.75 2.72 32.06
N HIS A 214 14.57 3.48 32.79
CA HIS A 214 15.51 2.93 33.78
C HIS A 214 14.84 2.21 34.95
N THR A 215 13.65 2.64 35.37
CA THR A 215 12.91 2.05 36.49
C THR A 215 12.00 0.90 36.08
N MET A 216 11.87 0.64 34.77
CA MET A 216 10.97 -0.38 34.26
C MET A 216 11.49 -1.82 34.48
N PRO A 217 10.57 -2.80 34.58
CA PRO A 217 10.91 -4.22 34.57
C PRO A 217 11.72 -4.64 33.32
N PRO A 218 12.57 -5.68 33.41
CA PRO A 218 13.38 -6.14 32.29
C PRO A 218 12.57 -6.45 31.02
N ILE A 219 11.38 -7.04 31.15
CA ILE A 219 10.51 -7.36 30.03
C ILE A 219 10.02 -6.11 29.27
N CYS A 220 9.77 -5.01 29.99
CA CYS A 220 9.36 -3.74 29.40
C CYS A 220 10.54 -3.07 28.66
N LYS A 221 11.73 -3.08 29.25
CA LYS A 221 12.96 -2.59 28.60
C LYS A 221 13.26 -3.39 27.33
N TRP A 222 13.10 -4.70 27.39
CA TRP A 222 13.31 -5.60 26.26
C TRP A 222 12.40 -5.26 25.09
N ILE A 223 11.08 -5.18 25.29
CA ILE A 223 10.14 -4.94 24.17
C ILE A 223 10.37 -3.57 23.54
N LEU A 224 10.74 -2.54 24.30
CA LEU A 224 11.08 -1.21 23.77
C LEU A 224 12.36 -1.26 22.92
N SER A 225 13.37 -2.03 23.34
CA SER A 225 14.57 -2.26 22.53
C SER A 225 14.23 -3.01 21.23
N VAL A 226 13.39 -4.04 21.30
CA VAL A 226 12.95 -4.81 20.12
C VAL A 226 12.11 -3.94 19.17
N LEU A 227 11.23 -3.09 19.70
CA LEU A 227 10.45 -2.12 18.94
C LEU A 227 11.37 -1.13 18.21
N SER A 228 12.36 -0.54 18.89
CA SER A 228 13.31 0.38 18.26
C SER A 228 14.05 -0.27 17.08
N LYS A 229 14.49 -1.53 17.24
CA LYS A 229 15.08 -2.32 16.15
C LYS A 229 14.11 -2.57 15.00
N ALA A 230 12.84 -2.87 15.30
CA ALA A 230 11.80 -3.07 14.29
C ALA A 230 11.52 -1.77 13.52
N VAL A 231 11.44 -0.62 14.20
CA VAL A 231 11.30 0.70 13.58
C VAL A 231 12.46 0.98 12.65
N GLY A 232 13.72 0.86 13.12
CA GLY A 232 14.90 1.10 12.29
C GLY A 232 14.96 0.20 11.06
N LYS A 233 14.64 -1.09 11.21
CA LYS A 233 14.59 -2.03 10.08
C LYS A 233 13.47 -1.67 9.10
N THR A 234 12.27 -1.38 9.57
CA THR A 234 11.14 -1.04 8.69
C THR A 234 11.38 0.27 7.94
N VAL A 235 11.89 1.31 8.60
CA VAL A 235 12.21 2.60 7.97
C VAL A 235 13.30 2.44 6.92
N SER A 236 14.42 1.79 7.26
CA SER A 236 15.51 1.57 6.29
C SER A 236 15.07 0.69 5.10
N SER A 237 14.19 -0.29 5.31
CA SER A 237 13.58 -1.06 4.23
C SER A 237 12.68 -0.22 3.34
N LEU A 238 11.88 0.70 3.90
CA LEU A 238 11.04 1.63 3.12
C LEU A 238 11.89 2.59 2.28
N GLU A 239 12.92 3.19 2.87
CA GLU A 239 13.87 4.08 2.17
C GLU A 239 14.59 3.37 1.02
N ALA A 240 14.87 2.08 1.19
CA ALA A 240 15.49 1.22 0.18
C ALA A 240 14.50 0.59 -0.81
N TYR A 241 13.20 0.96 -0.78
CA TYR A 241 12.14 0.37 -1.63
C TYR A 241 11.98 -1.15 -1.47
N LYS A 242 12.39 -1.70 -0.33
CA LYS A 242 12.26 -3.12 0.04
C LYS A 242 10.97 -3.34 0.84
N PHE A 243 9.82 -3.12 0.21
CA PHE A 243 8.52 -3.14 0.90
C PHE A 243 8.15 -4.51 1.49
N SER A 244 8.58 -5.61 0.86
CA SER A 244 8.43 -6.97 1.40
C SER A 244 9.22 -7.16 2.71
N ASP A 245 10.40 -6.56 2.83
CA ASP A 245 11.20 -6.65 4.06
C ASP A 245 10.58 -5.81 5.17
N ALA A 246 10.06 -4.63 4.81
CA ALA A 246 9.36 -3.72 5.72
C ALA A 246 8.09 -4.39 6.31
N THR A 247 7.26 -5.00 5.46
CA THR A 247 6.06 -5.75 5.89
C THR A 247 6.42 -6.97 6.74
N SER A 248 7.48 -7.70 6.39
CA SER A 248 7.93 -8.85 7.18
C SER A 248 8.45 -8.44 8.56
N SER A 249 9.21 -7.34 8.65
CA SER A 249 9.73 -6.78 9.90
C SER A 249 8.60 -6.41 10.85
N ILE A 250 7.61 -5.66 10.37
CA ILE A 250 6.50 -5.19 11.19
C ILE A 250 5.54 -6.32 11.58
N TYR A 251 5.25 -7.24 10.66
CA TYR A 251 4.45 -8.43 10.95
C TYR A 251 5.10 -9.26 12.06
N PHE A 252 6.42 -9.50 11.93
CA PHE A 252 7.16 -10.29 12.91
C PHE A 252 7.12 -9.67 14.30
N TRP A 253 7.32 -8.34 14.38
CA TRP A 253 7.25 -7.61 15.64
C TRP A 253 5.85 -7.71 16.28
N TRP A 254 4.79 -7.40 15.53
CA TRP A 254 3.41 -7.45 16.05
C TRP A 254 3.00 -8.86 16.48
N GLN A 255 3.19 -9.84 15.62
CA GLN A 255 2.77 -11.22 15.84
C GLN A 255 3.59 -11.86 16.97
N TYR A 256 4.90 -11.95 16.80
CA TYR A 256 5.74 -12.83 17.61
C TYR A 256 6.37 -12.13 18.82
N GLN A 257 6.62 -10.81 18.75
CA GLN A 257 7.27 -10.09 19.86
C GLN A 257 6.23 -9.45 20.79
N LEU A 258 5.25 -8.74 20.22
CA LEU A 258 4.23 -8.08 21.01
C LEU A 258 3.14 -9.04 21.48
N CYS A 259 2.44 -9.72 20.57
CA CYS A 259 1.29 -10.53 20.94
C CYS A 259 1.69 -11.84 21.64
N ASP A 260 2.59 -12.62 21.04
CA ASP A 260 2.90 -13.96 21.54
C ASP A 260 3.81 -13.95 22.78
N VAL A 261 4.60 -12.89 23.00
CA VAL A 261 5.56 -12.80 24.11
C VAL A 261 5.20 -11.69 25.10
N PHE A 262 5.25 -10.42 24.69
CA PHE A 262 5.12 -9.31 25.66
C PHE A 262 3.75 -9.29 26.34
N ILE A 263 2.66 -9.35 25.57
CA ILE A 263 1.29 -9.34 26.11
C ILE A 263 1.08 -10.51 27.07
N GLU A 264 1.56 -11.70 26.75
CA GLU A 264 1.46 -12.87 27.62
C GLU A 264 2.30 -12.70 28.90
N ALA A 265 3.52 -12.17 28.78
CA ALA A 265 4.44 -11.98 29.89
C ALA A 265 3.96 -10.95 30.93
N ILE A 266 3.20 -9.92 30.52
CA ILE A 266 2.69 -8.90 31.44
C ILE A 266 1.36 -9.28 32.12
N LYS A 267 0.66 -10.33 31.66
CA LYS A 267 -0.64 -10.76 32.25
C LYS A 267 -0.58 -10.96 33.78
N PRO A 268 0.45 -11.60 34.37
CA PRO A 268 0.54 -11.79 35.81
C PRO A 268 0.52 -10.48 36.61
N TYR A 269 1.11 -9.39 36.09
CA TYR A 269 1.13 -8.09 36.77
C TYR A 269 -0.25 -7.47 36.95
N PHE A 270 -1.22 -7.86 36.11
CA PHE A 270 -2.60 -7.39 36.19
C PHE A 270 -3.51 -8.29 37.04
N ASN A 271 -3.05 -9.48 37.42
CA ASN A 271 -3.80 -10.43 38.24
C ASN A 271 -3.28 -10.52 39.69
N GLY A 272 -2.11 -9.93 39.97
CA GLY A 272 -1.43 -10.02 41.26
C GLY A 272 -1.82 -8.97 42.31
N SER A 273 -1.31 -9.17 43.53
CA SER A 273 -1.44 -8.31 44.71
C SER A 273 -0.75 -6.93 44.53
N GLU A 274 -0.85 -6.06 45.53
CA GLU A 274 -0.26 -4.70 45.56
C GLU A 274 1.26 -4.68 45.27
N GLU A 275 1.97 -5.78 45.51
CA GLU A 275 3.42 -5.91 45.24
C GLU A 275 3.79 -5.63 43.77
N PHE A 276 2.86 -5.83 42.83
CA PHE A 276 3.09 -5.58 41.41
C PHE A 276 2.65 -4.19 40.95
N GLU A 277 2.24 -3.28 41.83
CA GLU A 277 1.68 -1.97 41.44
C GLU A 277 2.64 -1.17 40.54
N SER A 278 3.91 -1.03 40.93
CA SER A 278 4.93 -0.36 40.13
C SER A 278 5.16 -1.04 38.76
N ALA A 279 5.26 -2.38 38.75
CA ALA A 279 5.42 -3.15 37.53
C ALA A 279 4.20 -3.05 36.60
N ARG A 280 3.00 -2.95 37.16
CA ARG A 280 1.74 -2.79 36.44
C ARG A 280 1.68 -1.41 35.78
N GLY A 281 2.06 -0.35 36.48
CA GLY A 281 2.19 1.00 35.92
C GLY A 281 3.15 1.03 34.73
N ALA A 282 4.38 0.56 34.92
CA ALA A 282 5.38 0.48 33.86
C ALA A 282 4.93 -0.36 32.66
N SER A 283 4.17 -1.44 32.89
CA SER A 283 3.64 -2.31 31.83
C SER A 283 2.53 -1.63 31.04
N ARG A 284 1.68 -0.81 31.66
CA ARG A 284 0.67 0.01 30.96
C ARG A 284 1.33 1.04 30.06
N ASP A 285 2.31 1.77 30.58
CA ASP A 285 3.06 2.78 29.84
C ASP A 285 3.78 2.17 28.62
N THR A 286 4.44 1.03 28.85
CA THR A 286 5.15 0.30 27.80
C THR A 286 4.19 -0.26 26.75
N LEU A 287 3.06 -0.84 27.17
CA LEU A 287 2.04 -1.38 26.27
C LEU A 287 1.47 -0.27 25.39
N TRP A 288 1.10 0.87 25.98
CA TRP A 288 0.59 2.02 25.22
C TRP A 288 1.61 2.50 24.18
N ALA A 289 2.88 2.69 24.58
CA ALA A 289 3.92 3.16 23.67
C ALA A 289 4.17 2.18 22.51
N CYS A 290 4.12 0.87 22.78
CA CYS A 290 4.20 -0.15 21.75
C CYS A 290 3.04 -0.06 20.75
N LEU A 291 1.81 0.08 21.24
CA LEU A 291 0.62 0.11 20.37
C LEU A 291 0.59 1.38 19.53
N ASP A 292 0.83 2.55 20.11
CA ASP A 292 0.88 3.81 19.37
C ASP A 292 1.95 3.77 18.26
N THR A 293 3.19 3.41 18.62
CA THR A 293 4.30 3.34 17.67
C THR A 293 4.06 2.26 16.61
N GLY A 294 3.58 1.09 17.03
CA GLY A 294 3.33 -0.06 16.17
C GLY A 294 2.21 0.20 15.15
N LEU A 295 1.15 0.92 15.53
CA LEU A 295 0.07 1.32 14.64
C LEU A 295 0.54 2.37 13.64
N ARG A 296 1.28 3.40 14.09
CA ARG A 296 1.86 4.40 13.20
C ARG A 296 2.81 3.78 12.18
N LEU A 297 3.64 2.82 12.60
CA LEU A 297 4.55 2.09 11.71
C LEU A 297 3.79 1.26 10.66
N LEU A 298 2.63 0.70 11.02
CA LEU A 298 1.81 -0.17 10.16
C LEU A 298 0.92 0.60 9.18
N HIS A 299 0.66 1.88 9.47
CA HIS A 299 -0.32 2.68 8.76
C HIS A 299 -0.14 2.79 7.24
N PRO A 300 1.08 2.95 6.67
CA PRO A 300 1.27 3.00 5.22
C PRO A 300 0.79 1.72 4.50
N PHE A 301 0.81 0.59 5.21
CA PHE A 301 0.40 -0.71 4.68
C PHE A 301 -1.09 -0.97 4.88
N MET A 302 -1.63 -0.63 6.06
CA MET A 302 -2.99 -0.97 6.49
C MET A 302 -3.73 0.26 7.03
N PRO A 303 -4.06 1.25 6.19
CA PRO A 303 -4.52 2.55 6.64
C PRO A 303 -5.85 2.53 7.40
N TYR A 304 -6.79 1.65 7.04
CA TYR A 304 -8.15 1.73 7.59
C TYR A 304 -8.22 1.22 9.03
N ILE A 305 -7.72 0.00 9.28
CA ILE A 305 -7.73 -0.60 10.61
C ILE A 305 -6.82 0.15 11.58
N THR A 306 -5.68 0.66 11.10
CA THR A 306 -4.74 1.37 11.97
C THR A 306 -5.27 2.73 12.38
N GLU A 307 -5.94 3.46 11.49
CA GLU A 307 -6.67 4.70 11.85
C GLU A 307 -7.72 4.40 12.92
N GLU A 308 -8.59 3.42 12.67
CA GLU A 308 -9.68 3.08 13.57
C GLU A 308 -9.18 2.65 14.97
N LEU A 309 -8.11 1.87 15.02
CA LEU A 309 -7.51 1.41 16.27
C LEU A 309 -6.74 2.52 17.00
N TRP A 310 -6.03 3.38 16.27
CA TRP A 310 -5.24 4.45 16.85
C TRP A 310 -6.10 5.52 17.49
N GLN A 311 -7.24 5.85 16.86
CA GLN A 311 -8.24 6.77 17.42
C GLN A 311 -8.86 6.27 18.73
N ARG A 312 -8.73 4.98 19.08
CA ARG A 312 -9.23 4.46 20.36
C ARG A 312 -8.22 4.58 21.49
N LEU A 313 -6.94 4.79 21.19
CA LEU A 313 -5.91 4.83 22.22
C LEU A 313 -6.01 6.10 23.09
N PRO A 314 -5.84 5.99 24.41
CA PRO A 314 -5.83 7.15 25.31
C PRO A 314 -4.68 8.09 24.95
N GLN A 315 -4.82 9.38 25.27
CA GLN A 315 -3.90 10.43 24.86
C GLN A 315 -3.25 11.12 26.07
N PRO A 316 -2.02 11.62 25.95
CA PRO A 316 -1.39 12.41 27.00
C PRO A 316 -2.21 13.66 27.29
N LYS A 317 -2.34 14.06 28.57
CA LYS A 317 -3.16 15.22 28.99
C LYS A 317 -2.80 16.53 28.29
N GLU A 318 -1.54 16.71 27.91
CA GLU A 318 -1.01 17.94 27.33
C GLU A 318 -0.88 17.88 25.80
N ALA A 319 -1.20 16.75 25.17
CA ALA A 319 -1.11 16.57 23.72
C ALA A 319 -2.47 16.81 23.05
N CYS A 320 -2.49 17.68 22.04
CA CYS A 320 -3.63 17.72 21.11
C CYS A 320 -3.52 16.52 20.17
N ARG A 321 -4.50 15.62 20.23
CA ARG A 321 -4.58 14.51 19.27
C ARG A 321 -4.68 15.10 17.87
N LYS A 322 -3.81 14.65 16.96
CA LYS A 322 -3.98 14.97 15.54
C LYS A 322 -5.24 14.28 15.00
N ASP A 323 -5.97 14.98 14.13
CA ASP A 323 -7.25 14.50 13.60
C ASP A 323 -7.17 13.11 12.94
N SER A 324 -6.00 12.74 12.41
CA SER A 324 -5.77 11.44 11.79
C SER A 324 -4.35 10.93 12.05
N ILE A 325 -4.19 9.61 12.09
CA ILE A 325 -2.87 8.98 12.15
C ILE A 325 -2.05 9.29 10.88
N MET A 326 -2.68 9.58 9.73
CA MET A 326 -2.03 9.96 8.46
C MET A 326 -1.14 11.22 8.58
N ILE A 327 -1.53 12.16 9.45
CA ILE A 327 -0.80 13.42 9.66
C ILE A 327 0.09 13.35 10.92
N SER A 328 0.14 12.21 11.58
CA SER A 328 1.02 11.95 12.72
C SER A 328 2.45 11.72 12.27
N GLU A 329 3.40 12.03 13.16
CA GLU A 329 4.81 11.81 12.84
C GLU A 329 5.08 10.32 12.68
N TYR A 330 5.75 9.96 11.58
CA TYR A 330 6.14 8.58 11.33
C TYR A 330 7.25 8.17 12.30
N PRO A 331 7.20 6.96 12.90
CA PRO A 331 8.22 6.54 13.85
C PRO A 331 9.61 6.54 13.23
N SER A 332 10.57 7.12 13.95
CA SER A 332 11.98 7.12 13.61
C SER A 332 12.78 6.38 14.67
N ALA A 333 13.94 5.82 14.29
CA ALA A 333 14.83 5.22 15.26
C ALA A 333 15.37 6.32 16.18
N VAL A 334 15.10 6.19 17.48
CA VAL A 334 15.74 7.04 18.49
C VAL A 334 17.22 6.67 18.49
N GLN A 335 18.09 7.62 18.16
CA GLN A 335 19.53 7.45 18.39
C GLN A 335 19.72 7.32 19.90
N VAL A 336 20.11 6.11 20.33
CA VAL A 336 20.40 5.80 21.74
C VAL A 336 21.77 6.36 22.09
#